data_AF-A0A529PT38-F1
#
_entry.id   AF-A0A529PT38-F1
#
_cell.length_a   1.000
_cell.length_b   1.000
_cell.length_c   1.000
_cell.angle_alpha   90.00
_cell.angle_beta   90.00
_cell.angle_gamma   90.00
#
_symmetry.space_group_name_H-M   'P 1'
#
loop_
_entity.id
_entity.type
_entity.pdbx_description
1 polymer ?
#
loop_
_entity_poly.entity_id
_entity_poly.type
_entity_poly.pdbx_seq_one_letter_code
_entity_poly.pdbx_strand_id
1 'polypeptide(L)'
;HYVCLERMPLTSNGKIDRWSLPEPTAENFQPSQEFAAPLTETEKTLAALWCDLLKVEAIGRRDNFFDLGGESLLVMRAVARMR
;
A
#
# COMPACT_ATOMS: atom_id res chain seq x y z
N HIS A 1 6.83 -4.86 1.59
CA HIS A 1 7.15 -6.29 1.65
C HIS A 1 7.57 -6.63 3.08
N TYR A 2 7.35 -7.86 3.51
CA TYR A 2 7.78 -8.33 4.83
C TYR A 2 8.42 -9.71 4.64
N VAL A 3 9.53 -9.97 5.33
CA VAL A 3 10.20 -11.27 5.33
C VAL A 3 10.09 -11.84 6.74
N CYS A 4 9.42 -12.97 6.88
CA CYS A 4 9.33 -13.65 8.17
C CYS A 4 10.66 -14.36 8.46
N LEU A 5 11.23 -14.10 9.64
CA LEU A 5 12.44 -14.75 10.11
C LEU A 5 12.11 -15.55 11.36
N GLU A 6 12.46 -16.83 11.38
CA GLU A 6 12.36 -17.65 12.60
C GLU A 6 13.32 -17.17 13.69
N ARG A 7 14.45 -16.58 13.29
CA ARG A 7 15.45 -15.99 14.20
C ARG A 7 16.19 -14.84 13.54
N MET A 8 16.60 -13.88 14.36
CA MET A 8 17.49 -12.81 13.89
C MET A 8 18.90 -13.36 13.63
N PRO A 9 19.53 -13.02 12.48
CA PRO A 9 20.94 -13.31 12.27
C PRO A 9 21.76 -12.44 13.22
N LEU A 10 22.66 -13.08 13.97
CA LEU A 10 23.54 -12.41 14.92
C LEU A 10 24.99 -12.68 14.54
N THR A 11 25.84 -11.67 14.69
CA THR A 11 27.29 -11.78 14.69
C THR A 11 27.77 -12.65 15.86
N SER A 12 29.03 -13.09 15.84
CA SER A 12 29.65 -13.87 16.92
C SER A 12 29.59 -13.19 18.30
N ASN A 13 29.48 -11.86 18.33
CA ASN A 13 29.34 -11.06 19.54
C ASN A 13 27.87 -10.77 19.92
N GLY A 14 26.91 -11.46 19.30
CA GLY A 14 25.47 -11.37 19.63
C GLY A 14 24.75 -10.13 19.10
N LYS A 15 25.42 -9.25 18.33
CA LYS A 15 24.78 -8.11 17.67
C LYS A 15 24.11 -8.55 16.37
N ILE A 16 23.03 -7.87 15.96
CA ILE A 16 22.35 -8.14 14.68
C ILE A 16 23.34 -8.01 13.51
N ASP A 17 23.43 -9.06 12.70
CA ASP A 17 24.16 -9.05 11.45
C ASP A 17 23.22 -8.67 10.29
N ARG A 18 23.34 -7.43 9.85
CA ARG A 18 22.48 -6.84 8.82
C ARG A 18 22.79 -7.35 7.42
N TRP A 19 24.01 -7.81 7.17
CA TRP A 19 24.43 -8.28 5.86
C TRP A 19 23.98 -9.71 5.58
N SER A 20 23.73 -10.46 6.66
CA SER A 20 23.16 -11.81 6.58
C SER A 20 21.63 -11.81 6.57
N LEU A 21 20.97 -10.65 6.48
CA LEU A 21 19.52 -10.59 6.29
C LEU A 21 19.18 -11.06 4.88
N PRO A 22 18.21 -11.98 4.72
CA PRO A 22 17.79 -12.42 3.40
C PRO A 22 17.16 -11.27 2.62
N GLU A 23 17.44 -11.24 1.33
CA GLU A 23 16.76 -10.33 0.42
C GLU A 23 15.30 -10.76 0.23
N PRO A 24 14.35 -9.82 0.14
CA PRO A 24 12.96 -10.15 -0.17
C PRO A 24 12.87 -10.81 -1.54
N THR A 25 12.32 -12.02 -1.59
CA THR A 25 12.00 -12.71 -2.85
C THR A 25 10.69 -12.19 -3.43
N ALA A 26 10.40 -12.49 -4.70
CA ALA A 26 9.15 -12.10 -5.36
C ALA A 26 7.89 -12.55 -4.57
N GLU A 27 7.98 -13.67 -3.85
CA GLU A 27 6.92 -14.21 -2.99
C GLU A 27 6.68 -13.35 -1.74
N ASN A 28 7.69 -12.56 -1.31
CA ASN A 28 7.58 -11.62 -0.19
C ASN A 28 6.94 -10.28 -0.61
N PHE A 29 6.83 -10.05 -1.92
CA PHE A 29 6.01 -8.98 -2.46
C PHE A 29 4.58 -9.51 -2.56
N GLN A 30 3.64 -8.85 -1.87
CA GLN A 30 2.24 -9.11 -2.15
C GLN A 30 2.01 -8.77 -3.63
N PRO A 31 1.43 -9.68 -4.43
CA PRO A 31 1.07 -9.34 -5.80
C PRO A 31 0.17 -8.11 -5.76
N SER A 32 0.31 -7.25 -6.77
CA SER A 32 -0.64 -6.16 -7.02
C SER A 32 -2.04 -6.75 -6.90
N GLN A 33 -2.82 -6.28 -5.92
CA GLN A 33 -4.11 -6.88 -5.63
C GLN A 33 -4.96 -6.83 -6.90
N GLU A 34 -5.59 -7.97 -7.23
CA GLU A 34 -6.55 -8.01 -8.33
C GLU A 34 -7.62 -6.94 -8.09
N PHE A 35 -7.99 -6.26 -9.18
CA PHE A 35 -8.99 -5.20 -9.14
C PHE A 35 -10.26 -5.70 -8.45
N ALA A 36 -10.59 -5.09 -7.32
CA ALA A 36 -11.77 -5.41 -6.55
C ALA A 36 -12.74 -4.24 -6.62
N ALA A 37 -13.85 -4.39 -7.33
CA ALA A 37 -14.82 -3.32 -7.49
C ALA A 37 -15.39 -2.83 -6.13
N PRO A 38 -15.65 -1.51 -5.97
CA PRO A 38 -16.42 -0.96 -4.87
C PRO A 38 -17.79 -1.62 -4.73
N LEU A 39 -18.19 -2.02 -3.52
CA LEU A 39 -19.46 -2.72 -3.28
C LEU A 39 -20.50 -1.79 -2.65
N THR A 40 -20.10 -1.06 -1.62
CA THR A 40 -20.98 -0.16 -0.86
C THR A 40 -21.08 1.21 -1.52
N GLU A 41 -22.17 1.94 -1.26
CA GLU A 41 -22.33 3.32 -1.76
C GLU A 41 -21.22 4.25 -1.28
N THR A 42 -20.74 4.05 -0.04
CA THR A 42 -19.59 4.78 0.50
C THR A 42 -18.31 4.49 -0.29
N GLU A 43 -18.01 3.22 -0.56
CA GLU A 43 -16.84 2.84 -1.37
C GLU A 43 -16.94 3.40 -2.80
N LYS A 44 -18.12 3.36 -3.43
CA LYS A 44 -18.34 3.91 -4.77
C LYS A 44 -18.11 5.42 -4.81
N THR A 45 -18.63 6.14 -3.81
CA THR A 45 -18.46 7.59 -3.68
C THR A 45 -17.00 7.95 -3.47
N LEU A 46 -16.30 7.21 -2.62
CA LEU A 46 -14.88 7.40 -2.36
C LEU A 46 -14.03 7.10 -3.61
N ALA A 47 -14.31 6.00 -4.31
CA ALA A 47 -13.61 5.61 -5.53
C ALA A 47 -13.77 6.67 -6.63
N ALA A 48 -14.97 7.21 -6.85
CA ALA A 48 -15.21 8.29 -7.80
C ALA A 48 -14.39 9.56 -7.45
N LEU A 49 -14.40 9.96 -6.18
CA LEU A 49 -13.64 11.11 -5.71
C LEU A 49 -12.13 10.91 -5.89
N TRP A 50 -11.63 9.70 -5.66
CA TRP A 50 -10.22 9.37 -5.87
C TRP A 50 -9.86 9.34 -7.37
N CYS A 51 -10.72 8.81 -8.24
CA CYS A 51 -10.51 8.88 -9.70
C CYS A 51 -10.35 10.33 -10.17
N ASP A 52 -11.20 11.23 -9.66
CA ASP A 52 -11.14 12.66 -10.00
C ASP A 52 -9.86 13.36 -9.53
N LEU A 53 -9.36 12.98 -8.34
CA LEU A 53 -8.15 13.56 -7.74
C LEU A 53 -6.86 13.02 -8.37
N LEU A 54 -6.80 11.71 -8.59
CA LEU A 54 -5.61 11.00 -9.07
C LEU A 54 -5.57 10.93 -10.61
N LYS A 55 -6.64 11.31 -11.30
CA LYS A 55 -6.77 11.28 -12.76
C LYS A 55 -6.57 9.87 -13.33
N VAL A 56 -7.19 8.88 -12.67
CA VAL A 56 -7.21 7.48 -13.08
C VAL A 56 -8.63 7.05 -13.45
N GLU A 57 -8.75 6.06 -14.34
CA GLU A 57 -10.04 5.63 -14.89
C GLU A 57 -10.88 4.83 -13.90
N ALA A 58 -10.26 3.96 -13.13
CA ALA A 58 -10.93 3.11 -12.14
C ALA A 58 -10.05 2.87 -10.92
N ILE A 59 -10.69 2.82 -9.74
CA ILE A 59 -10.05 2.50 -8.46
C ILE A 59 -10.85 1.39 -7.80
N GLY A 60 -10.15 0.30 -7.50
CA GLY A 60 -10.66 -0.80 -6.70
C GLY A 60 -10.68 -0.45 -5.22
N ARG A 61 -11.59 -1.07 -4.47
CA ARG A 61 -11.73 -0.89 -3.01
C ARG A 61 -10.50 -1.32 -2.20
N ARG A 62 -9.57 -2.05 -2.83
CA ARG A 62 -8.33 -2.53 -2.22
C ARG A 62 -7.10 -1.76 -2.72
N ASP A 63 -7.28 -0.83 -3.66
CA ASP A 63 -6.17 -0.08 -4.19
C ASP A 63 -5.65 0.90 -3.14
N ASN A 64 -4.33 1.05 -3.11
CA ASN A 64 -3.66 1.95 -2.19
C ASN A 64 -3.49 3.32 -2.84
N PHE A 65 -4.05 4.35 -2.20
CA PHE A 65 -3.97 5.75 -2.63
C PHE A 65 -2.54 6.21 -2.96
N PHE A 66 -1.57 5.82 -2.13
CA PHE A 66 -0.18 6.28 -2.25
C PHE A 66 0.55 5.55 -3.38
N ASP A 67 0.24 4.28 -3.59
CA ASP A 67 0.80 3.50 -4.70
C ASP A 67 0.28 4.02 -6.06
N LEU A 68 -0.89 4.64 -6.07
CA LEU A 68 -1.48 5.33 -7.23
C LEU A 68 -0.95 6.76 -7.45
N GLY A 69 0.09 7.19 -6.71
CA GLY A 69 0.68 8.52 -6.83
C GLY A 69 -0.02 9.60 -5.99
N GLY A 70 -0.86 9.20 -5.04
CA GLY A 70 -1.47 10.10 -4.09
C GLY A 70 -0.48 10.64 -3.05
N GLU A 71 -0.60 11.93 -2.73
CA GLU A 71 0.21 12.59 -1.70
C GLU A 71 -0.66 13.15 -0.57
N SER A 72 -0.05 13.40 0.59
CA SER A 72 -0.75 13.91 1.79
C SER A 72 -1.54 15.20 1.52
N LEU A 73 -1.10 16.06 0.61
CA LEU A 73 -1.83 17.27 0.22
C LEU A 73 -3.12 16.95 -0.54
N LEU A 74 -3.12 15.92 -1.38
CA LEU A 74 -4.32 15.46 -2.10
C LEU A 74 -5.33 14.84 -1.12
N VAL A 75 -4.87 14.10 -0.11
CA VAL A 75 -5.74 13.59 0.97
C VAL A 75 -6.42 14.73 1.72
N MET A 76 -5.68 15.78 2.07
CA MET A 76 -6.27 16.96 2.73
C MET A 76 -7.34 17.64 1.87
N ARG A 77 -7.11 17.74 0.54
CA ARG A 77 -8.11 18.27 -0.41
C ARG A 77 -9.34 17.37 -0.55
N ALA A 78 -9.16 16.05 -0.49
CA ALA A 78 -10.25 15.07 -0.48
C ALA A 78 -11.15 15.27 0.74
N VAL A 79 -10.56 15.30 1.93
CA VAL A 79 -11.27 15.48 3.21
C VAL A 79 -12.02 16.81 3.25
N ALA A 80 -11.42 17.89 2.73
CA ALA A 80 -12.08 19.19 2.65
C ALA A 80 -13.33 19.20 1.74
N ARG A 81 -13.39 18.35 0.71
CA ARG A 81 -14.55 18.21 -0.19
C ARG A 81 -15.65 17.31 0.37
N MET A 82 -15.34 16.49 1.36
CA MET A 82 -16.29 15.57 2.00
C MET A 82 -16.95 16.17 3.26
N ARG A 83 -16.56 17.39 3.64
CA ARG A 83 -17.12 18.15 4.77
C ARG A 83 -18.32 18.99 4.35
#